data_AF-A0A5D3AUJ6-F1
#
_entry.id   AF-A0A5D3AUJ6-F1
#
_cell.length_a   1.000
_cell.length_b   1.000
_cell.length_c   1.000
_cell.angle_alpha   90.00
_cell.angle_beta   90.00
_cell.angle_gamma   90.00
#
_symmetry.space_group_name_H-M   'P 1'
#
loop_
_entity.id
_entity.type
_entity.pdbx_description
1 polymer ?
#
loop_
_entity_poly.entity_id
_entity_poly.type
_entity_poly.pdbx_seq_one_letter_code
_entity_poly.pdbx_strand_id
1 'polypeptide(L)'
;MSATDRSTISTHATRITSAFMTTLREDIGPTFLDEGRTILDQTHDTIKRDLNNAVTKTLGAEISRMEAQGKTVGSMNEVAFKPRAIVPISVGDVRITGELHGEGWSGNDNVPL
;
A
#
# COMPACT_ATOMS: atom_id res chain seq x y z
N MET A 1 -4.00 14.80 -22.67
CA MET A 1 -3.24 13.97 -21.70
C MET A 1 -4.10 13.83 -20.46
N SER A 2 -4.41 12.61 -20.06
CA SER A 2 -5.43 12.31 -19.04
C SER A 2 -5.02 12.91 -17.71
N ALA A 3 -5.87 13.76 -17.14
CA ALA A 3 -5.89 13.92 -15.69
C ALA A 3 -6.07 12.52 -15.10
N THR A 4 -5.21 12.12 -14.17
CA THR A 4 -5.48 10.92 -13.38
C THR A 4 -6.79 11.16 -12.67
N ASP A 5 -7.82 10.40 -13.04
CA ASP A 5 -9.16 10.63 -12.55
C ASP A 5 -9.18 10.28 -11.06
N ARG A 6 -9.22 11.31 -10.20
CA ARG A 6 -9.18 11.15 -8.73
C ARG A 6 -10.29 10.20 -8.24
N SER A 7 -11.36 10.04 -9.02
CA SER A 7 -12.43 9.07 -8.77
C SER A 7 -11.96 7.61 -8.77
N THR A 8 -10.83 7.27 -9.40
CA THR A 8 -10.31 5.89 -9.46
C THR A 8 -9.36 5.53 -8.31
N ILE A 9 -8.95 6.50 -7.47
CA ILE A 9 -7.99 6.27 -6.38
C ILE A 9 -8.43 5.12 -5.48
N SER A 10 -9.71 5.07 -5.10
CA SER A 10 -10.24 4.00 -4.24
C SER A 10 -10.13 2.62 -4.91
N THR A 11 -10.38 2.53 -6.21
CA THR A 11 -10.22 1.30 -7.00
C THR A 11 -8.75 0.87 -7.02
N HIS A 12 -7.83 1.79 -7.28
CA HIS A 12 -6.39 1.48 -7.27
C HIS A 12 -5.90 1.08 -5.88
N ALA A 13 -6.30 1.80 -4.83
CA ALA A 13 -5.96 1.46 -3.46
C ALA A 13 -6.47 0.06 -3.08
N THR A 14 -7.68 -0.29 -3.48
CA THR A 14 -8.26 -1.63 -3.25
C THR A 14 -7.47 -2.71 -3.98
N ARG A 15 -7.11 -2.48 -5.25
CA ARG A 15 -6.28 -3.41 -6.03
C ARG A 15 -4.91 -3.61 -5.37
N ILE A 16 -4.22 -2.52 -5.04
CA ILE A 16 -2.88 -2.54 -4.41
C ILE A 16 -2.91 -3.28 -3.07
N THR A 17 -3.90 -2.95 -2.23
CA THR A 17 -4.07 -3.59 -0.92
C THR A 17 -4.34 -5.07 -1.08
N SER A 18 -5.26 -5.45 -1.98
CA SER A 18 -5.61 -6.86 -2.18
C SER A 18 -4.43 -7.67 -2.68
N ALA A 19 -3.66 -7.13 -3.64
CA ALA A 19 -2.44 -7.77 -4.13
C ALA A 19 -1.41 -7.95 -3.00
N PHE A 20 -1.19 -6.92 -2.17
CA PHE A 20 -0.30 -7.04 -1.02
C PHE A 20 -0.78 -8.10 -0.03
N MET A 21 -2.07 -8.15 0.32
CA MET A 21 -2.59 -9.15 1.25
C MET A 21 -2.43 -10.58 0.72
N THR A 22 -2.60 -10.78 -0.58
CA THR A 22 -2.30 -12.06 -1.24
C THR A 22 -0.83 -12.44 -1.06
N THR A 23 0.11 -11.55 -1.42
CA THR A 23 1.56 -11.79 -1.22
C THR A 23 1.93 -12.00 0.24
N LEU A 24 1.34 -11.22 1.16
CA LEU A 24 1.56 -11.35 2.59
C LEU A 24 1.20 -12.75 3.09
N ARG A 25 0.11 -13.34 2.56
CA ARG A 25 -0.35 -14.66 2.96
C ARG A 25 0.42 -15.79 2.26
N GLU A 26 0.66 -15.66 0.97
CA GLU A 26 1.22 -16.74 0.14
C GLU A 26 2.75 -16.83 0.25
N ASP A 27 3.44 -15.69 0.25
CA ASP A 27 4.90 -15.65 0.15
C ASP A 27 5.56 -15.33 1.49
N ILE A 28 4.99 -14.39 2.25
CA ILE A 28 5.64 -13.85 3.46
C ILE A 28 5.19 -14.62 4.71
N GLY A 29 3.90 -14.93 4.85
CA GLY A 29 3.33 -15.65 6.00
C GLY A 29 4.08 -16.93 6.37
N PRO A 30 4.47 -17.80 5.41
CA PRO A 30 5.26 -18.99 5.70
C PRO A 30 6.64 -18.72 6.31
N THR A 31 7.20 -17.52 6.17
CA THR A 31 8.53 -17.18 6.73
C THR A 31 8.48 -16.78 8.21
N PHE A 32 7.30 -16.46 8.73
CA PHE A 32 7.12 -16.16 10.15
C PHE A 32 7.08 -17.43 11.01
N LEU A 33 7.59 -17.34 12.24
CA LEU A 33 7.36 -18.34 13.29
C LEU A 33 5.85 -18.43 13.61
N ASP A 34 5.42 -19.53 14.23
CA ASP A 34 3.99 -19.79 14.50
C ASP A 34 3.29 -18.66 15.26
N GLU A 35 3.98 -18.02 16.21
CA GLU A 35 3.46 -16.84 16.92
C GLU A 35 3.27 -15.64 15.96
N GLY A 36 4.24 -15.38 15.08
CA GLY A 36 4.15 -14.33 14.08
C GLY A 36 3.04 -14.58 13.06
N ARG A 37 2.84 -15.83 12.63
CA ARG A 37 1.71 -16.22 11.76
C ARG A 37 0.36 -16.00 12.44
N THR A 38 0.25 -16.39 13.71
CA THR A 38 -0.97 -16.17 14.50
C THR A 38 -1.30 -14.69 14.62
N ILE A 39 -0.29 -13.85 14.88
CA ILE A 39 -0.46 -12.39 14.93
C ILE A 39 -0.90 -11.85 13.56
N LEU A 40 -0.29 -12.30 12.46
CA LEU A 40 -0.69 -11.88 11.10
C LEU A 40 -2.14 -12.26 10.77
N ASP A 41 -2.56 -13.48 11.11
CA ASP A 41 -3.93 -13.93 10.89
C ASP A 41 -4.93 -13.11 11.71
N GLN A 42 -4.61 -12.82 12.98
CA GLN A 42 -5.44 -11.99 13.86
C GLN A 42 -5.54 -10.53 13.41
N THR A 43 -4.49 -10.02 12.75
CA THR A 43 -4.39 -8.61 12.34
C THR A 43 -4.74 -8.38 10.88
N HIS A 44 -5.07 -9.42 10.12
CA HIS A 44 -5.31 -9.37 8.67
C HIS A 44 -6.26 -8.24 8.26
N ASP A 45 -7.41 -8.12 8.91
CA ASP A 45 -8.43 -7.12 8.55
C ASP A 45 -7.99 -5.70 8.92
N THR A 46 -7.27 -5.55 10.04
CA THR A 46 -6.66 -4.28 10.45
C THR A 46 -5.60 -3.84 9.44
N ILE A 47 -4.68 -4.74 9.08
CA ILE A 47 -3.64 -4.49 8.07
C ILE A 47 -4.28 -4.07 6.75
N LYS A 48 -5.29 -4.82 6.28
CA LYS A 48 -5.98 -4.52 5.02
C LYS A 48 -6.61 -3.12 5.05
N ARG A 49 -7.34 -2.80 6.12
CA ARG A 49 -8.02 -1.50 6.26
C ARG A 49 -7.01 -0.35 6.33
N ASP A 50 -5.99 -0.50 7.16
CA ASP A 50 -5.04 0.58 7.43
C ASP A 50 -4.14 0.82 6.21
N LEU A 51 -3.68 -0.25 5.54
CA LEU A 51 -2.99 -0.15 4.25
C LEU A 51 -3.86 0.51 3.19
N ASN A 52 -5.12 0.12 3.04
CA ASN A 52 -6.01 0.74 2.05
C ASN A 52 -6.17 2.26 2.29
N ASN A 53 -6.34 2.64 3.55
CA ASN A 53 -6.45 4.04 3.95
C ASN A 53 -5.16 4.81 3.66
N ALA A 54 -4.00 4.24 3.98
CA ALA A 54 -2.72 4.89 3.74
C ALA A 54 -2.42 5.01 2.24
N VAL A 55 -2.65 3.95 1.46
CA VAL A 55 -2.48 3.99 -0.01
C VAL A 55 -3.40 5.04 -0.63
N THR A 56 -4.67 5.09 -0.22
CA THR A 56 -5.61 6.12 -0.67
C THR A 56 -5.08 7.53 -0.40
N LYS A 57 -4.62 7.78 0.83
CA LYS A 57 -4.07 9.08 1.23
C LYS A 57 -2.81 9.44 0.45
N THR A 58 -1.87 8.52 0.31
CA THR A 58 -0.60 8.76 -0.41
C THR A 58 -0.84 9.03 -1.89
N LEU A 59 -1.68 8.23 -2.56
CA LEU A 59 -2.04 8.48 -3.97
C LEU A 59 -2.70 9.86 -4.14
N GLY A 60 -3.64 10.21 -3.26
CA GLY A 60 -4.33 11.51 -3.33
C GLY A 60 -3.42 12.71 -3.05
N ALA A 61 -2.50 12.58 -2.08
CA ALA A 61 -1.52 13.61 -1.75
C ALA A 61 -0.55 13.84 -2.91
N GLU A 62 -0.07 12.75 -3.52
CA GLU A 62 0.83 12.84 -4.66
C GLU A 62 0.16 13.47 -5.89
N ILE A 63 -1.07 13.04 -6.21
CA ILE A 63 -1.82 13.64 -7.32
C ILE A 63 -1.95 15.15 -7.11
N SER A 64 -2.32 15.56 -5.90
CA SER A 64 -2.44 16.98 -5.54
C SER A 64 -1.11 17.72 -5.65
N ARG A 65 0.00 17.11 -5.22
CA ARG A 65 1.35 17.68 -5.31
C ARG A 65 1.78 17.89 -6.77
N MET A 66 1.52 16.91 -7.62
CA MET A 66 1.89 16.94 -9.03
C MET A 66 1.05 17.96 -9.81
N GLU A 67 -0.27 18.00 -9.56
CA GLU A 67 -1.15 19.03 -10.11
C GLU A 67 -0.71 20.44 -9.70
N ALA A 68 -0.34 20.66 -8.43
CA ALA A 68 0.18 21.95 -7.95
C ALA A 68 1.49 22.37 -8.63
N GLN A 69 2.29 21.41 -9.12
CA GLN A 69 3.51 21.65 -9.89
C GLN A 69 3.25 21.80 -11.40
N GLY A 70 1.99 21.76 -11.84
CA GLY A 70 1.63 21.78 -13.27
C GLY A 70 2.09 20.52 -14.02
N LYS A 71 2.37 19.43 -13.30
CA LYS A 71 2.81 18.16 -13.88
C LYS A 71 1.65 17.20 -14.01
N THR A 72 1.67 16.38 -15.06
CA THR A 72 0.75 15.26 -15.19
C THR A 72 1.17 14.12 -14.27
N VAL A 73 0.19 13.56 -13.58
CA VAL A 73 0.38 12.31 -12.84
C VAL A 73 0.39 11.17 -13.86
N GLY A 74 1.32 10.21 -13.70
CA GLY A 74 1.36 9.00 -14.51
C GLY A 74 0.20 8.04 -14.24
N SER A 75 0.16 6.95 -14.98
CA SER A 75 -0.84 5.89 -14.75
C SER A 75 -0.67 5.24 -13.37
N MET A 76 -1.79 4.93 -12.71
CA MET A 76 -1.81 4.16 -11.44
C MET A 76 -2.01 2.64 -11.64
N ASN A 77 -2.07 2.18 -12.90
CA ASN A 77 -2.33 0.77 -13.22
C ASN A 77 -1.21 -0.15 -12.74
N GLU A 78 0.04 0.28 -12.92
CA GLU A 78 1.23 -0.49 -12.53
C GLU A 78 1.75 -0.14 -11.14
N VAL A 79 1.05 0.74 -10.40
CA VAL A 79 1.44 1.07 -9.03
C VAL A 79 1.18 -0.12 -8.12
N ALA A 80 2.16 -0.45 -7.29
CA ALA A 80 2.11 -1.51 -6.29
C ALA A 80 2.73 -1.02 -4.98
N PHE A 81 2.28 -1.59 -3.87
CA PHE A 81 2.90 -1.39 -2.57
C PHE A 81 4.04 -2.39 -2.40
N LYS A 82 5.25 -1.87 -2.14
CA LYS A 82 6.42 -2.68 -1.83
C LYS A 82 6.73 -2.58 -0.34
N PRO A 83 6.53 -3.65 0.44
CA PRO A 83 6.94 -3.65 1.84
C PRO A 83 8.46 -3.57 1.95
N ARG A 84 8.96 -2.70 2.82
CA ARG A 84 10.37 -2.65 3.25
C ARG A 84 10.59 -3.44 4.53
N ALA A 85 9.65 -3.36 5.47
CA ALA A 85 9.67 -4.14 6.70
C ALA A 85 8.26 -4.44 7.17
N ILE A 86 8.06 -5.68 7.64
CA ILE A 86 6.86 -6.15 8.32
C ILE A 86 7.34 -6.71 9.65
N VAL A 87 6.99 -6.04 10.75
CA VAL A 87 7.51 -6.37 12.09
C VAL A 87 6.33 -6.56 13.05
N PRO A 88 6.12 -7.77 13.59
CA PRO A 88 5.21 -7.97 14.72
C PRO A 88 5.73 -7.14 15.91
N ILE A 89 4.91 -6.25 16.47
CA ILE A 89 5.32 -5.42 17.61
C ILE A 89 4.82 -6.04 18.93
N SER A 90 3.60 -6.57 18.92
CA SER A 90 2.96 -7.18 20.08
C SER A 90 1.82 -8.13 19.65
N VAL A 91 1.24 -8.83 20.63
CA VAL A 91 0.04 -9.65 20.42
C VAL A 91 -1.06 -8.76 19.84
N GLY A 92 -1.37 -8.97 18.56
CA GLY A 92 -2.41 -8.23 17.85
C GLY A 92 -1.97 -6.94 17.13
N ASP A 93 -0.66 -6.64 17.03
CA ASP A 93 -0.17 -5.47 16.28
C ASP A 93 1.01 -5.80 15.37
N VAL A 94 0.95 -5.30 14.13
CA VAL A 94 2.00 -5.43 13.12
C VAL A 94 2.35 -4.06 12.57
N ARG A 95 3.64 -3.72 12.57
CA ARG A 95 4.18 -2.55 11.86
C ARG A 95 4.45 -2.91 10.42
N ILE A 96 3.98 -2.10 9.48
CA ILE A 96 4.30 -2.27 8.07
C ILE A 96 4.87 -0.96 7.55
N THR A 97 6.06 -1.02 6.98
CA THR A 97 6.64 0.13 6.29
C THR A 97 6.92 -0.24 4.86
N GLY A 98 6.68 0.68 3.93
CA GLY A 98 6.90 0.43 2.52
C GLY A 98 6.74 1.67 1.69
N GLU A 99 6.66 1.47 0.38
CA GLU A 99 6.56 2.54 -0.60
C GLU A 99 5.65 2.14 -1.76
N LEU A 100 5.01 3.12 -2.38
CA LEU A 100 4.26 2.93 -3.62
C LEU A 100 5.18 3.14 -4.82
N HIS A 101 5.34 2.10 -5.64
CA HIS A 101 6.15 2.15 -6.86
C HIS A 101 5.31 1.74 -8.06
N GLY A 102 5.50 2.40 -9.20
CA GLY A 102 4.91 1.99 -10.47
C GLY A 102 5.72 2.50 -11.65
N GLU A 103 5.71 1.76 -12.76
CA GLU A 103 6.33 2.25 -13.99
C GLU A 103 5.61 3.51 -14.49
N GLY A 104 6.37 4.57 -14.75
CA GLY A 104 5.81 5.88 -15.12
C GLY A 104 5.07 6.60 -13.98
N TRP A 105 5.05 6.06 -12.77
CA TRP A 105 4.54 6.72 -11.58
C TRP A 105 5.64 7.61 -10.97
N SER A 106 5.36 8.90 -10.85
CA SER A 106 6.29 9.92 -10.36
C SER A 106 6.23 10.13 -8.85
N GLY A 107 5.38 9.37 -8.16
CA GLY A 107 5.07 9.53 -6.73
C GLY A 107 5.56 8.43 -5.83
N ASN A 108 6.83 8.08 -5.97
CA ASN A 108 7.46 7.18 -5.02
C ASN A 108 7.55 7.90 -3.68
N ASP A 109 6.66 7.56 -2.76
CA ASP A 109 6.62 8.13 -1.42
C ASP A 109 6.51 7.02 -0.36
N ASN A 110 7.08 7.28 0.82
CA ASN A 110 7.01 6.33 1.92
C ASN A 110 5.57 6.28 2.46
N VAL A 111 5.06 5.07 2.67
CA VAL A 111 3.78 4.84 3.34
C VAL A 111 4.07 4.36 4.76
N PRO A 112 3.90 5.22 5.79
CA PRO A 112 3.92 4.78 7.16
C PRO A 112 2.58 4.09 7.51
N LEU A 113 2.67 2.84 8.00
CA LEU A 113 1.59 2.14 8.71
C LEU A 113 2.06 1.80 10.12
#